data_AF-A0A817IG92-F1
#
_entry.id   AF-A0A817IG92-F1
#
_cell.length_a   1.000
_cell.length_b   1.000
_cell.length_c   1.000
_cell.angle_alpha   90.00
_cell.angle_beta   90.00
_cell.angle_gamma   90.00
#
_symmetry.space_group_name_H-M   'P 1'
#
loop_
_entity.id
_entity.type
_entity.pdbx_description
1 polymer ?
#
loop_
_entity_poly.entity_id
_entity_poly.type
_entity_poly.pdbx_seq_one_letter_code
_entity_poly.pdbx_strand_id
1 'polypeptide(L)'
;MMLTCTGLYILRNHLMNLLNLTETIENTSENNDLIESEIISKTINTIREQIPIAIRDFSSQYGSNGSDSYVVSNICSNPEIYPLYGDSTHALVFRTYGPWWINMPSYKETITNFIRWENHFTSRDFIDIEFKDYFYECLSLNIYETYNSGTLEVVYIGKEDEYGNLTWHRIWTFPEPFSIILSNNSEFFIENGHQSMNDLFPNHINTNSSVLNSLHLNTDNQQILNIHTHHTYPPAARLPRIVKIPLKDKFSFRTRFIRLEFDHSTASYYSEIDTVILYGKILPTNSIFNEEDNKSILSSSEIIIENRSEEINSSMDLTKLPFDILFIICSYLDLRSLVRLSSTCHILHNQCLHPLQFQSLNLQPYWNGITNFAIENFFLHHCTQTRYLSLAWTRSIQCSAFNQLLNICSFNIVQLNLACCQYLNGQYIKIIVNCCTNIEILNLENCISLNNLDFIPLKYLNHLRSLNIYRTKIDYRTLLPLIDNNKNHLENINLEAFA
;
A
#
# COMPACT_ATOMS: atom_id res chain seq x y z
N MET A 1 28.57 -6.64 -17.14
CA MET A 1 28.24 -7.75 -18.07
C MET A 1 26.90 -7.39 -18.68
N MET A 2 26.82 -7.30 -20.01
CA MET A 2 25.67 -6.77 -20.75
C MET A 2 24.40 -7.58 -20.45
N LEU A 3 23.42 -6.96 -19.78
CA LEU A 3 22.03 -7.38 -19.95
C LEU A 3 21.67 -7.08 -21.40
N THR A 4 21.48 -8.12 -22.19
CA THR A 4 21.12 -8.02 -23.60
C THR A 4 19.79 -7.26 -23.74
N CYS A 5 19.62 -6.50 -24.82
CA CYS A 5 18.39 -5.75 -25.12
C CYS A 5 17.10 -6.58 -24.99
N THR A 6 17.21 -7.91 -25.10
CA THR A 6 16.13 -8.87 -24.87
C THR A 6 15.65 -8.93 -23.41
N GLY A 7 16.53 -8.82 -22.41
CA GLY A 7 16.15 -8.81 -20.98
C GLY A 7 15.39 -7.53 -20.59
N LEU A 8 15.83 -6.39 -21.12
CA LEU A 8 15.16 -5.09 -20.96
C LEU A 8 13.82 -5.04 -21.71
N TYR A 9 13.73 -5.68 -22.88
CA TYR A 9 12.48 -5.82 -23.63
C TYR A 9 11.45 -6.69 -22.90
N ILE A 10 11.88 -7.79 -22.26
CA ILE A 10 11.01 -8.67 -21.47
C ILE A 10 10.55 -7.97 -20.19
N LEU A 11 11.43 -7.24 -19.50
CA LEU A 11 11.08 -6.45 -18.31
C LEU A 11 10.11 -5.31 -18.67
N ARG A 12 10.35 -4.61 -19.79
CA ARG A 12 9.44 -3.61 -20.36
C ARG A 12 8.08 -4.21 -20.67
N ASN A 13 8.01 -5.36 -21.34
CA ASN A 13 6.73 -5.98 -21.71
C ASN A 13 5.97 -6.52 -20.50
N HIS A 14 6.66 -7.04 -19.48
CA HIS A 14 6.02 -7.42 -18.21
C HIS A 14 5.49 -6.21 -17.43
N LEU A 15 6.17 -5.06 -17.48
CA LEU A 15 5.72 -3.82 -16.85
C LEU A 15 4.63 -3.10 -17.65
N MET A 16 4.62 -3.23 -18.99
CA MET A 16 3.63 -2.60 -19.88
C MET A 16 2.32 -3.39 -19.94
N ASN A 17 2.35 -4.72 -19.87
CA ASN A 17 1.13 -5.54 -19.74
C ASN A 17 0.41 -5.34 -18.39
N LEU A 18 1.09 -4.75 -17.40
CA LEU A 18 0.53 -4.40 -16.10
C LEU A 18 -0.30 -3.10 -16.11
N LEU A 19 -0.36 -2.37 -17.24
CA LEU A 19 -0.78 -0.96 -17.27
C LEU A 19 -1.91 -0.57 -18.23
N ASN A 20 -2.54 -1.49 -19.00
CA ASN A 20 -3.64 -1.12 -19.90
C ASN A 20 -4.86 -2.06 -19.78
N LEU A 21 -6.06 -1.49 -19.60
CA LEU A 21 -7.38 -2.14 -19.63
C LEU A 21 -8.20 -1.67 -20.87
N THR A 22 -8.76 -2.67 -21.58
CA THR A 22 -10.07 -2.80 -22.30
C THR A 22 -10.56 -1.84 -23.40
N GLU A 23 -11.12 -2.39 -24.51
CA GLU A 23 -12.59 -2.39 -24.83
C GLU A 23 -13.02 -3.12 -26.15
N THR A 24 -14.23 -3.71 -26.07
CA THR A 24 -15.32 -4.28 -26.95
C THR A 24 -15.30 -4.21 -28.51
N ILE A 25 -16.04 -5.00 -29.35
CA ILE A 25 -17.50 -5.33 -29.46
C ILE A 25 -17.80 -6.66 -30.24
N GLU A 26 -18.96 -7.25 -29.89
CA GLU A 26 -19.86 -8.35 -30.31
C GLU A 26 -19.93 -8.92 -31.77
N ASN A 27 -20.24 -10.23 -31.92
CA ASN A 27 -21.62 -10.72 -32.21
C ASN A 27 -21.80 -12.26 -32.33
N THR A 28 -22.87 -12.73 -31.66
CA THR A 28 -23.86 -13.83 -31.91
C THR A 28 -23.47 -15.26 -32.31
N SER A 29 -23.97 -16.25 -31.56
CA SER A 29 -25.18 -17.05 -31.93
C SER A 29 -25.60 -18.09 -30.87
N GLU A 30 -26.89 -18.03 -30.48
CA GLU A 30 -27.90 -19.09 -30.17
C GLU A 30 -27.47 -20.58 -30.07
N ASN A 31 -28.10 -21.50 -29.33
CA ASN A 31 -29.32 -21.64 -28.50
C ASN A 31 -29.16 -23.03 -27.81
N ASN A 32 -29.48 -23.26 -26.54
CA ASN A 32 -30.73 -23.90 -26.08
C ASN A 32 -30.51 -24.28 -24.60
N ASP A 33 -31.36 -23.84 -23.67
CA ASP A 33 -31.70 -24.52 -22.39
C ASP A 33 -32.58 -23.61 -21.52
N LEU A 34 -33.79 -23.27 -21.98
CA LEU A 34 -34.55 -22.09 -21.53
C LEU A 34 -35.20 -22.17 -20.12
N ILE A 35 -35.17 -23.31 -19.42
CA ILE A 35 -35.93 -23.47 -18.15
C ILE A 35 -35.00 -23.67 -16.95
N GLU A 36 -33.93 -24.45 -17.10
CA GLU A 36 -32.90 -24.62 -16.06
C GLU A 36 -31.96 -23.40 -16.04
N SER A 37 -31.66 -22.83 -17.21
CA SER A 37 -30.96 -21.55 -17.31
C SER A 37 -31.77 -20.38 -16.76
N GLU A 38 -33.10 -20.41 -16.71
CA GLU A 38 -33.90 -19.28 -16.20
C GLU A 38 -33.82 -19.16 -14.67
N ILE A 39 -33.78 -20.30 -13.96
CA ILE A 39 -33.64 -20.34 -12.50
C ILE A 39 -32.18 -20.10 -12.11
N ILE A 40 -31.24 -20.70 -12.84
CA ILE A 40 -29.80 -20.47 -12.65
C ILE A 40 -29.46 -19.02 -13.00
N SER A 41 -29.93 -18.46 -14.12
CA SER A 41 -29.72 -17.05 -14.48
C SER A 41 -30.39 -16.08 -13.52
N LYS A 42 -31.60 -16.35 -13.02
CA LYS A 42 -32.22 -15.53 -11.96
C LYS A 42 -31.38 -15.55 -10.69
N THR A 43 -30.83 -16.71 -10.30
CA THR A 43 -30.00 -16.85 -9.09
C THR A 43 -28.62 -16.21 -9.27
N ILE A 44 -27.99 -16.40 -10.43
CA ILE A 44 -26.73 -15.79 -10.83
C ILE A 44 -26.86 -14.25 -10.92
N ASN A 45 -28.00 -13.75 -11.39
CA ASN A 45 -28.25 -12.31 -11.52
C ASN A 45 -28.73 -11.62 -10.23
N THR A 46 -28.91 -12.34 -9.12
CA THR A 46 -29.21 -11.67 -7.85
C THR A 46 -27.97 -10.97 -7.31
N ILE A 47 -28.07 -9.65 -7.15
CA ILE A 47 -27.08 -8.87 -6.42
C ILE A 47 -27.12 -9.31 -4.97
N ARG A 48 -25.96 -9.66 -4.45
CA ARG A 48 -25.75 -10.05 -3.06
C ARG A 48 -24.76 -9.10 -2.41
N GLU A 49 -24.93 -8.95 -1.12
CA GLU A 49 -23.97 -8.27 -0.25
C GLU A 49 -23.26 -9.29 0.62
N GLN A 50 -21.98 -9.06 0.87
CA GLN A 50 -21.21 -9.83 1.85
C GLN A 50 -20.45 -8.89 2.78
N ILE A 51 -20.49 -9.23 4.06
CA ILE A 51 -19.58 -8.70 5.07
C ILE A 51 -18.28 -9.53 5.10
N PRO A 52 -17.17 -8.96 5.59
CA PRO A 52 -15.94 -9.70 5.83
C PRO A 52 -16.16 -10.88 6.78
N ILE A 53 -15.47 -11.98 6.51
CA ILE A 53 -15.44 -13.14 7.41
C ILE A 53 -14.12 -13.28 8.15
N ALA A 54 -13.03 -12.73 7.59
CA ALA A 54 -11.70 -12.88 8.15
C ALA A 54 -10.76 -11.77 7.69
N ILE A 55 -9.78 -11.47 8.54
CA ILE A 55 -8.64 -10.62 8.22
C ILE A 55 -7.44 -11.50 7.93
N ARG A 56 -6.81 -11.29 6.78
CA ARG A 56 -5.67 -12.08 6.31
C ARG A 56 -4.34 -11.49 6.74
N ASP A 57 -4.23 -10.16 6.70
CA ASP A 57 -3.05 -9.42 7.14
C ASP A 57 -3.44 -7.96 7.39
N PHE A 58 -2.61 -7.21 8.10
CA PHE A 58 -2.81 -5.77 8.32
C PHE A 58 -1.51 -5.12 8.80
N SER A 59 -1.44 -3.79 8.82
CA SER A 59 -0.25 -3.06 9.27
C SER A 59 -0.15 -2.91 10.79
N SER A 60 -1.19 -2.34 11.40
CA SER A 60 -1.23 -1.99 12.82
C SER A 60 -2.65 -2.06 13.38
N GLN A 61 -2.78 -2.04 14.70
CA GLN A 61 -4.08 -1.91 15.37
C GLN A 61 -3.91 -1.19 16.71
N TYR A 62 -4.90 -0.43 17.14
CA TYR A 62 -4.84 0.28 18.41
C TYR A 62 -5.01 -0.68 19.61
N GLY A 63 -5.98 -1.59 19.54
CA GLY A 63 -6.21 -2.61 20.55
C GLY A 63 -5.06 -3.63 20.67
N SER A 64 -4.88 -4.19 21.87
CA SER A 64 -3.92 -5.29 22.09
C SER A 64 -4.39 -6.59 21.45
N ASN A 65 -3.46 -7.52 21.21
CA ASN A 65 -3.83 -8.88 20.79
C ASN A 65 -4.77 -9.53 21.82
N GLY A 66 -5.90 -10.07 21.36
CA GLY A 66 -6.91 -10.72 22.23
C GLY A 66 -7.89 -9.77 22.92
N SER A 67 -7.81 -8.46 22.66
CA SER A 67 -8.86 -7.49 23.00
C SER A 67 -9.97 -7.52 21.95
N ASP A 68 -11.19 -7.19 22.35
CA ASP A 68 -12.31 -6.88 21.44
C ASP A 68 -12.44 -5.36 21.20
N SER A 69 -11.68 -4.55 21.94
CA SER A 69 -11.70 -3.08 21.84
C SER A 69 -10.65 -2.56 20.86
N TYR A 70 -11.09 -1.79 19.86
CA TYR A 70 -10.27 -1.07 18.89
C TYR A 70 -9.37 -1.99 18.04
N VAL A 71 -9.84 -3.19 17.74
CA VAL A 71 -9.09 -4.20 17.01
C VAL A 71 -9.55 -4.32 15.56
N VAL A 72 -8.63 -4.72 14.70
CA VAL A 72 -8.87 -4.80 13.25
C VAL A 72 -9.93 -5.86 12.89
N SER A 73 -10.10 -6.90 13.71
CA SER A 73 -11.12 -7.93 13.51
C SER A 73 -12.57 -7.43 13.65
N ASN A 74 -12.78 -6.26 14.26
CA ASN A 74 -14.11 -5.71 14.47
C ASN A 74 -14.87 -5.43 13.16
N ILE A 75 -14.14 -5.19 12.07
CA ILE A 75 -14.70 -5.01 10.73
C ILE A 75 -15.41 -6.28 10.19
N CYS A 76 -15.20 -7.46 10.80
CA CYS A 76 -15.87 -8.71 10.46
C CYS A 76 -17.25 -8.84 11.15
N SER A 77 -18.01 -7.76 11.13
CA SER A 77 -19.34 -7.66 11.73
C SER A 77 -20.31 -6.94 10.77
N ASN A 78 -21.61 -7.02 11.06
CA ASN A 78 -22.57 -6.13 10.41
C ASN A 78 -22.33 -4.68 10.89
N PRO A 79 -22.81 -3.64 10.17
CA PRO A 79 -22.68 -2.28 10.65
C PRO A 79 -23.42 -2.12 12.00
N GLU A 80 -22.67 -1.96 13.09
CA GLU A 80 -23.21 -1.84 14.45
C GLU A 80 -23.14 -0.39 14.98
N ILE A 81 -22.23 0.43 14.45
CA ILE A 81 -21.94 1.78 14.92
C ILE A 81 -22.62 2.82 14.02
N TYR A 82 -22.49 2.69 12.70
CA TYR A 82 -23.15 3.58 11.76
C TYR A 82 -24.68 3.49 11.93
N PRO A 83 -25.44 4.60 11.93
CA PRO A 83 -25.08 5.95 11.50
C PRO A 83 -24.63 6.90 12.63
N LEU A 84 -24.23 6.38 13.79
CA LEU A 84 -23.75 7.21 14.89
C LEU A 84 -22.33 7.71 14.63
N TYR A 85 -22.05 8.92 15.10
CA TYR A 85 -20.71 9.49 15.12
C TYR A 85 -20.19 9.49 16.55
N GLY A 86 -18.99 8.98 16.74
CA GLY A 86 -18.32 8.99 18.03
C GLY A 86 -17.31 7.87 18.15
N ASP A 87 -16.46 8.00 19.16
CA ASP A 87 -15.46 6.99 19.53
C ASP A 87 -16.15 5.70 20.01
N SER A 88 -15.81 4.57 19.40
CA SER A 88 -16.40 3.27 19.68
C SER A 88 -15.36 2.18 19.82
N THR A 89 -15.40 1.46 20.93
CA THR A 89 -14.54 0.29 21.17
C THR A 89 -14.77 -0.82 20.15
N HIS A 90 -15.95 -0.89 19.53
CA HIS A 90 -16.25 -1.92 18.52
C HIS A 90 -15.83 -1.52 17.10
N ALA A 91 -15.11 -0.40 16.92
CA ALA A 91 -14.58 -0.03 15.62
C ALA A 91 -13.23 -0.69 15.36
N LEU A 92 -12.86 -0.79 14.08
CA LEU A 92 -11.47 -0.92 13.65
C LEU A 92 -10.76 0.43 13.83
N VAL A 93 -9.59 0.40 14.49
CA VAL A 93 -8.75 1.59 14.70
C VAL A 93 -7.28 1.26 14.47
N PHE A 94 -6.62 2.07 13.63
CA PHE A 94 -5.16 2.04 13.44
C PHE A 94 -4.43 2.91 14.46
N ARG A 95 -3.13 2.67 14.65
CA ARG A 95 -2.34 3.45 15.63
C ARG A 95 -1.90 4.81 15.11
N THR A 96 -1.80 4.96 13.79
CA THR A 96 -1.22 6.15 13.18
C THR A 96 -2.33 7.14 12.81
N TYR A 97 -2.15 8.41 13.20
CA TYR A 97 -2.99 9.52 12.79
C TYR A 97 -2.28 10.84 12.93
N GLY A 98 -2.55 11.77 12.01
CA GLY A 98 -2.03 13.11 12.04
C GLY A 98 -0.50 13.17 11.93
N PRO A 99 0.07 14.36 12.16
CA PRO A 99 1.50 14.58 12.23
C PRO A 99 2.01 14.80 13.66
N TRP A 100 1.20 14.52 14.69
CA TRP A 100 1.48 14.96 16.06
C TRP A 100 2.83 14.45 16.58
N TRP A 101 3.28 13.27 16.13
CA TRP A 101 4.58 12.72 16.51
C TRP A 101 5.76 13.52 15.96
N ILE A 102 5.62 14.23 14.83
CA ILE A 102 6.70 15.06 14.26
C ILE A 102 7.12 16.16 15.25
N ASN A 103 6.17 16.63 16.07
CA ASN A 103 6.41 17.66 17.06
C ASN A 103 6.81 17.11 18.44
N MET A 104 6.93 15.79 18.59
CA MET A 104 7.36 15.21 19.87
C MET A 104 8.84 15.49 20.10
N PRO A 105 9.27 15.91 21.31
CA PRO A 105 10.68 16.14 21.61
C PRO A 105 11.58 14.92 21.38
N SER A 106 11.00 13.71 21.44
CA SER A 106 11.68 12.43 21.18
C SER A 106 11.75 12.07 19.70
N TYR A 107 10.97 12.72 18.83
CA TYR A 107 11.03 12.47 17.40
C TYR A 107 12.38 12.94 16.87
N LYS A 108 13.14 11.99 16.33
CA LYS A 108 14.29 12.26 15.50
C LYS A 108 13.96 11.76 14.12
N GLU A 109 14.05 12.63 13.14
CA GLU A 109 13.96 12.22 11.75
C GLU A 109 15.16 11.32 11.44
N THR A 110 14.88 10.03 11.27
CA THR A 110 15.92 9.00 11.11
C THR A 110 16.42 8.88 9.67
N ILE A 111 15.74 9.54 8.74
CA ILE A 111 15.99 9.48 7.29
C ILE A 111 16.68 10.75 6.78
N THR A 112 17.05 11.68 7.67
CA THR A 112 17.72 12.93 7.28
C THR A 112 18.95 12.61 6.42
N ASN A 113 19.01 13.21 5.23
CA ASN A 113 20.08 13.16 4.21
C ASN A 113 19.94 12.11 3.09
N PHE A 114 18.94 11.22 3.12
CA PHE A 114 18.77 10.21 2.08
C PHE A 114 17.29 9.98 1.77
N ILE A 115 16.56 10.95 1.24
CA ILE A 115 15.15 10.73 0.88
C ILE A 115 15.03 10.80 -0.63
N ARG A 116 14.78 9.65 -1.27
CA ARG A 116 14.17 9.61 -2.60
C ARG A 116 12.67 9.65 -2.40
N TRP A 117 12.03 10.66 -2.96
CA TRP A 117 10.63 10.93 -2.70
C TRP A 117 9.78 10.02 -3.58
N GLU A 118 8.81 9.33 -2.99
CA GLU A 118 7.84 8.52 -3.71
C GLU A 118 6.57 9.34 -3.82
N ASN A 119 6.52 10.20 -4.85
CA ASN A 119 5.51 11.28 -4.99
C ASN A 119 4.05 10.80 -5.03
N HIS A 120 3.82 9.50 -5.20
CA HIS A 120 2.49 8.88 -5.36
C HIS A 120 2.21 7.81 -4.29
N PHE A 121 2.99 7.76 -3.20
CA PHE A 121 2.78 6.80 -2.12
C PHE A 121 2.65 7.49 -0.77
N THR A 122 1.43 7.49 -0.26
CA THR A 122 1.03 8.14 0.99
C THR A 122 0.50 7.13 2.01
N SER A 123 0.21 5.89 1.59
CA SER A 123 -0.31 4.81 2.44
C SER A 123 0.57 4.56 3.66
N ARG A 124 -0.04 4.59 4.85
CA ARG A 124 0.60 4.35 6.15
C ARG A 124 0.16 3.06 6.81
N ASP A 125 -1.10 2.71 6.61
CA ASP A 125 -1.70 1.49 7.14
C ASP A 125 -2.42 0.72 6.03
N PHE A 126 -2.58 -0.59 6.22
CA PHE A 126 -3.34 -1.45 5.33
C PHE A 126 -4.10 -2.53 6.09
N ILE A 127 -5.10 -3.10 5.43
CA ILE A 127 -5.80 -4.31 5.85
C ILE A 127 -6.11 -5.18 4.63
N ASP A 128 -5.82 -6.47 4.74
CA ASP A 128 -6.19 -7.50 3.77
C ASP A 128 -7.42 -8.26 4.33
N ILE A 129 -8.52 -8.24 3.59
CA ILE A 129 -9.85 -8.71 3.99
C ILE A 129 -10.26 -9.90 3.12
N GLU A 130 -10.91 -10.89 3.73
CA GLU A 130 -11.54 -12.01 3.04
C GLU A 130 -13.06 -12.02 3.23
N PHE A 131 -13.77 -12.28 2.13
CA PHE A 131 -15.20 -12.55 2.07
C PHE A 131 -15.46 -14.06 1.90
N LYS A 132 -16.66 -14.51 2.25
CA LYS A 132 -17.01 -15.93 2.28
C LYS A 132 -17.00 -16.56 0.89
N ASP A 133 -17.79 -16.00 -0.01
CA ASP A 133 -18.00 -16.51 -1.35
C ASP A 133 -17.29 -15.63 -2.39
N TYR A 134 -16.88 -16.20 -3.52
CA TYR A 134 -16.30 -15.43 -4.61
C TYR A 134 -17.39 -14.66 -5.36
N PHE A 135 -17.14 -13.38 -5.56
CA PHE A 135 -17.86 -12.56 -6.52
C PHE A 135 -17.22 -12.70 -7.89
N TYR A 136 -18.03 -13.00 -8.91
CA TYR A 136 -17.55 -13.01 -10.32
C TYR A 136 -17.75 -11.65 -11.00
N GLU A 137 -18.66 -10.83 -10.45
CA GLU A 137 -18.87 -9.44 -10.86
C GLU A 137 -19.04 -8.62 -9.58
N CYS A 138 -18.12 -7.68 -9.32
CA CYS A 138 -18.24 -6.74 -8.20
C CYS A 138 -18.85 -5.43 -8.69
N LEU A 139 -19.86 -4.92 -7.99
CA LEU A 139 -20.57 -3.69 -8.34
C LEU A 139 -20.05 -2.50 -7.56
N SER A 140 -19.95 -2.63 -6.24
CA SER A 140 -19.42 -1.58 -5.37
C SER A 140 -18.86 -2.13 -4.07
N LEU A 141 -17.93 -1.38 -3.49
CA LEU A 141 -17.44 -1.58 -2.13
C LEU A 141 -17.90 -0.38 -1.28
N ASN A 142 -18.60 -0.67 -0.18
CA ASN A 142 -19.07 0.34 0.76
C ASN A 142 -18.25 0.26 2.04
N ILE A 143 -17.59 1.35 2.43
CA ILE A 143 -16.80 1.47 3.66
C ILE A 143 -17.55 2.37 4.64
N TYR A 144 -17.84 1.86 5.84
CA TYR A 144 -18.61 2.57 6.86
C TYR A 144 -17.65 3.30 7.82
N GLU A 145 -17.37 4.56 7.54
CA GLU A 145 -16.49 5.41 8.36
C GLU A 145 -17.30 6.14 9.44
N THR A 146 -17.00 5.93 10.72
CA THR A 146 -17.83 6.42 11.85
C THR A 146 -17.19 7.52 12.70
N TYR A 147 -15.87 7.68 12.63
CA TYR A 147 -15.12 8.69 13.38
C TYR A 147 -13.87 9.13 12.62
N ASN A 148 -13.61 10.44 12.54
CA ASN A 148 -12.50 11.03 11.75
C ASN A 148 -12.32 10.43 10.34
N SER A 149 -13.43 10.36 9.61
CA SER A 149 -13.56 9.79 8.27
C SER A 149 -12.68 10.48 7.21
N GLY A 150 -12.31 9.77 6.14
CA GLY A 150 -11.60 10.34 4.98
C GLY A 150 -10.14 9.99 4.84
N THR A 151 -9.78 8.80 5.29
CA THR A 151 -8.39 8.32 5.25
C THR A 151 -8.16 7.19 4.26
N LEU A 152 -9.18 6.72 3.54
CA LEU A 152 -9.02 5.70 2.50
C LEU A 152 -8.22 6.27 1.32
N GLU A 153 -7.12 5.61 0.97
CA GLU A 153 -6.18 6.04 -0.06
C GLU A 153 -6.18 5.09 -1.27
N VAL A 154 -6.15 3.77 -1.06
CA VAL A 154 -6.08 2.78 -2.16
C VAL A 154 -6.96 1.57 -1.90
N VAL A 155 -7.58 1.05 -2.97
CA VAL A 155 -8.25 -0.25 -2.97
C VAL A 155 -7.58 -1.19 -3.97
N TYR A 156 -7.26 -2.40 -3.51
CA TYR A 156 -6.80 -3.51 -4.33
C TYR A 156 -7.77 -4.68 -4.26
N ILE A 157 -7.87 -5.42 -5.37
CA ILE A 157 -8.57 -6.70 -5.46
C ILE A 157 -7.55 -7.83 -5.59
N GLY A 158 -7.75 -8.90 -4.83
CA GLY A 158 -6.92 -10.09 -4.87
C GLY A 158 -7.44 -11.13 -5.87
N LYS A 159 -6.59 -11.55 -6.81
CA LYS A 159 -6.80 -12.71 -7.69
C LYS A 159 -6.04 -13.90 -7.13
N GLU A 160 -6.77 -14.94 -6.73
CA GLU A 160 -6.20 -16.21 -6.28
C GLU A 160 -6.05 -17.16 -7.47
N ASP A 161 -4.87 -17.77 -7.63
CA ASP A 161 -4.63 -18.81 -8.63
C ASP A 161 -5.05 -20.21 -8.14
N GLU A 162 -4.91 -21.22 -8.98
CA GLU A 162 -5.25 -22.62 -8.66
C GLU A 162 -4.44 -23.21 -7.49
N TYR A 163 -3.29 -22.62 -7.19
CA TYR A 163 -2.39 -23.04 -6.12
C TYR A 163 -2.61 -22.26 -4.82
N GLY A 164 -3.58 -21.33 -4.79
CA GLY A 164 -3.87 -20.46 -3.65
C GLY A 164 -2.94 -19.25 -3.53
N ASN A 165 -2.13 -18.94 -4.54
CA ASN A 165 -1.31 -17.73 -4.54
C ASN A 165 -2.16 -16.52 -4.90
N LEU A 166 -2.04 -15.47 -4.09
CA LEU A 166 -2.82 -14.26 -4.23
C LEU A 166 -2.00 -13.15 -4.89
N THR A 167 -2.48 -12.65 -6.03
CA THR A 167 -1.93 -11.47 -6.73
C THR A 167 -2.86 -10.27 -6.55
N TRP A 168 -2.30 -9.09 -6.27
CA TRP A 168 -3.08 -7.89 -5.96
C TRP A 168 -3.10 -6.92 -7.12
N HIS A 169 -4.31 -6.53 -7.53
CA HIS A 169 -4.58 -5.61 -8.63
C HIS A 169 -5.18 -4.33 -8.09
N ARG A 170 -4.52 -3.20 -8.35
CA ARG A 170 -5.02 -1.89 -7.91
C ARG A 170 -6.19 -1.48 -8.80
N ILE A 171 -7.30 -1.10 -8.20
CA ILE A 171 -8.55 -0.81 -8.92
C ILE A 171 -9.10 0.59 -8.68
N TRP A 172 -8.68 1.22 -7.57
CA TRP A 172 -9.07 2.57 -7.19
C TRP A 172 -7.96 3.19 -6.33
N THR A 173 -7.66 4.45 -6.56
CA THR A 173 -6.72 5.26 -5.77
C THR A 173 -7.30 6.66 -5.64
N PHE A 174 -7.26 7.24 -4.45
CA PHE A 174 -7.65 8.62 -4.24
C PHE A 174 -6.79 9.55 -5.15
N PRO A 175 -7.37 10.52 -5.85
CA PRO A 175 -8.73 11.04 -5.74
C PRO A 175 -9.72 10.54 -6.82
N GLU A 176 -9.58 9.31 -7.34
CA GLU A 176 -10.53 8.74 -8.32
C GLU A 176 -11.99 8.83 -7.85
N PRO A 177 -12.97 8.89 -8.77
CA PRO A 177 -14.36 9.12 -8.40
C PRO A 177 -14.96 8.09 -7.44
N PHE A 178 -15.78 8.56 -6.50
CA PHE A 178 -16.53 7.74 -5.54
C PHE A 178 -17.82 8.45 -5.08
N SER A 179 -18.67 7.75 -4.33
CA SER A 179 -19.87 8.36 -3.73
C SER A 179 -19.81 8.36 -2.21
N ILE A 180 -20.39 9.39 -1.59
CA ILE A 180 -20.58 9.50 -0.14
C ILE A 180 -22.07 9.36 0.15
N ILE A 181 -22.44 8.44 1.04
CA ILE A 181 -23.81 8.30 1.53
C ILE A 181 -23.84 8.73 3.00
N LEU A 182 -24.72 9.66 3.33
CA LEU A 182 -24.90 10.16 4.70
C LEU A 182 -26.02 9.40 5.43
N SER A 183 -26.16 9.65 6.74
CA SER A 183 -27.13 9.00 7.64
C SER A 183 -28.59 9.21 7.24
N ASN A 184 -28.89 10.26 6.49
CA ASN A 184 -30.21 10.56 5.90
C ASN A 184 -30.43 9.89 4.52
N ASN A 185 -29.54 8.99 4.11
CA ASN A 185 -29.49 8.33 2.80
C ASN A 185 -29.28 9.27 1.60
N SER A 186 -28.83 10.50 1.79
CA SER A 186 -28.42 11.35 0.66
C SER A 186 -27.08 10.86 0.12
N GLU A 187 -27.01 10.60 -1.18
CA GLU A 187 -25.81 10.19 -1.91
C GLU A 187 -25.22 11.37 -2.70
N PHE A 188 -23.92 11.59 -2.55
CA PHE A 188 -23.15 12.63 -3.25
C PHE A 188 -22.06 12.00 -4.06
N PHE A 189 -21.93 12.39 -5.32
CA PHE A 189 -20.85 11.94 -6.18
C PHE A 189 -19.66 12.90 -6.10
N ILE A 190 -18.46 12.36 -5.90
CA ILE A 190 -17.21 13.09 -5.78
C ILE A 190 -16.29 12.68 -6.94
N GLU A 191 -15.93 13.63 -7.81
CA GLU A 191 -15.12 13.34 -9.01
C GLU A 191 -13.61 13.44 -8.79
N ASN A 192 -13.15 14.39 -7.97
CA ASN A 192 -11.73 14.74 -7.83
C ASN A 192 -11.26 14.76 -6.37
N GLY A 193 -11.88 13.96 -5.50
CA GLY A 193 -11.54 13.88 -4.07
C GLY A 193 -11.81 15.16 -3.24
N HIS A 194 -12.10 16.29 -3.88
CA HIS A 194 -12.49 17.53 -3.24
C HIS A 194 -13.87 17.41 -2.62
N GLN A 195 -13.91 17.51 -1.29
CA GLN A 195 -15.15 17.55 -0.52
C GLN A 195 -15.40 19.00 -0.11
N SER A 196 -16.49 19.61 -0.58
CA SER A 196 -16.88 20.94 -0.12
C SER A 196 -17.72 20.83 1.16
N MET A 197 -17.73 21.91 1.97
CA MET A 197 -18.62 21.98 3.14
C MET A 197 -20.10 21.87 2.77
N ASN A 198 -20.48 22.26 1.55
CA ASN A 198 -21.86 22.17 1.06
C ASN A 198 -22.25 20.71 0.79
N ASP A 199 -21.31 19.86 0.39
CA ASP A 199 -21.55 18.43 0.13
C ASP A 199 -21.81 17.66 1.44
N LEU A 200 -21.24 18.13 2.55
CA LEU A 200 -21.32 17.48 3.86
C LEU A 200 -22.49 17.98 4.72
N PHE A 201 -22.95 19.21 4.48
CA PHE A 201 -23.98 19.88 5.28
C PHE A 201 -25.05 20.56 4.40
N PRO A 202 -25.80 19.82 3.56
CA PRO A 202 -26.75 20.41 2.61
C PRO A 202 -27.86 21.23 3.28
N ASN A 203 -28.16 20.96 4.55
CA ASN A 203 -29.29 21.57 5.28
C ASN A 203 -28.90 22.62 6.34
N HIS A 204 -27.61 22.85 6.62
CA HIS A 204 -27.17 23.69 7.75
C HIS A 204 -26.71 25.11 7.38
N ILE A 205 -26.83 25.52 6.13
CA ILE A 205 -26.37 26.85 5.66
C ILE A 205 -27.12 28.02 6.38
N ASN A 206 -28.29 27.77 6.98
CA ASN A 206 -29.10 28.80 7.65
C ASN A 206 -29.13 28.74 9.19
N THR A 207 -28.40 27.84 9.85
CA THR A 207 -28.40 27.74 11.33
C THR A 207 -27.02 28.04 11.92
N ASN A 208 -26.89 29.30 12.37
CA ASN A 208 -25.90 29.88 13.30
C ASN A 208 -24.49 29.25 13.39
N SER A 209 -23.52 30.11 13.08
CA SER A 209 -22.06 30.00 13.14
C SER A 209 -21.43 29.50 14.46
N SER A 210 -22.19 29.16 15.50
CA SER A 210 -21.64 28.76 16.80
C SER A 210 -21.06 27.35 16.82
N VAL A 211 -21.65 26.40 16.08
CA VAL A 211 -21.07 25.04 15.92
C VAL A 211 -19.84 25.11 15.00
N LEU A 212 -19.89 25.94 13.96
CA LEU A 212 -18.79 26.18 13.02
C LEU A 212 -17.55 26.80 13.69
N ASN A 213 -17.74 27.75 14.61
CA ASN A 213 -16.63 28.39 15.34
C ASN A 213 -15.99 27.48 16.42
N SER A 214 -16.65 26.37 16.80
CA SER A 214 -16.09 25.37 17.74
C SER A 214 -15.24 24.30 17.05
N LEU A 215 -15.24 24.28 15.71
CA LEU A 215 -14.27 23.54 14.91
C LEU A 215 -12.95 24.32 14.99
N HIS A 216 -12.16 24.07 16.04
CA HIS A 216 -10.78 24.56 16.13
C HIS A 216 -9.96 24.03 14.93
N LEU A 217 -10.01 24.75 13.82
CA LEU A 217 -9.19 24.55 12.60
C LEU A 217 -7.83 25.24 12.76
N ASN A 218 -7.22 25.15 13.95
CA ASN A 218 -5.90 25.72 14.19
C ASN A 218 -4.85 24.63 14.02
N THR A 219 -4.33 24.48 12.80
CA THR A 219 -3.05 23.78 12.59
C THR A 219 -2.20 24.51 11.56
N ASP A 220 -0.92 24.61 11.91
CA ASP A 220 0.10 25.42 11.26
C ASP A 220 0.32 25.00 9.80
N ASN A 221 0.27 25.96 8.87
CA ASN A 221 0.67 25.74 7.47
C ASN A 221 2.10 25.17 7.34
N GLN A 222 2.94 25.36 8.36
CA GLN A 222 4.27 24.75 8.45
C GLN A 222 4.24 23.23 8.65
N GLN A 223 3.23 22.68 9.34
CA GLN A 223 3.08 21.22 9.50
C GLN A 223 2.69 20.57 8.17
N ILE A 224 1.83 21.23 7.39
CA ILE A 224 1.34 20.72 6.09
C ILE A 224 2.49 20.57 5.08
N LEU A 225 3.44 21.50 5.05
CA LEU A 225 4.62 21.41 4.16
C LEU A 225 5.49 20.18 4.43
N ASN A 226 5.45 19.64 5.65
CA ASN A 226 6.22 18.45 6.04
C ASN A 226 5.45 17.14 5.86
N ILE A 227 4.16 17.21 5.50
CA ILE A 227 3.28 16.04 5.36
C ILE A 227 2.99 15.84 3.88
N HIS A 228 3.66 14.86 3.27
CA HIS A 228 3.43 14.48 1.89
C HIS A 228 2.14 13.66 1.79
N THR A 229 1.04 14.31 1.42
CA THR A 229 -0.28 13.69 1.26
C THR A 229 -1.09 14.36 0.16
N HIS A 230 -1.92 13.58 -0.53
CA HIS A 230 -2.91 14.10 -1.48
C HIS A 230 -4.23 14.47 -0.79
N HIS A 231 -4.44 13.99 0.44
CA HIS A 231 -5.60 14.34 1.23
C HIS A 231 -5.53 15.80 1.65
N THR A 232 -6.62 16.55 1.44
CA THR A 232 -6.73 17.90 2.01
C THR A 232 -7.08 17.80 3.49
N TYR A 233 -6.40 18.59 4.33
CA TYR A 233 -6.65 18.65 5.78
C TYR A 233 -8.11 19.05 6.03
N PRO A 234 -8.96 18.22 6.65
CA PRO A 234 -10.37 18.30 6.32
C PRO A 234 -11.12 19.35 7.17
N PRO A 235 -12.03 20.12 6.56
CA PRO A 235 -13.25 20.60 7.19
C PRO A 235 -14.30 19.49 7.44
N ALA A 236 -13.99 18.23 7.11
CA ALA A 236 -14.95 17.12 7.01
C ALA A 236 -14.88 16.03 8.09
N ALA A 237 -13.95 16.12 9.06
CA ALA A 237 -13.61 15.02 9.97
C ALA A 237 -14.64 14.68 11.07
N ARG A 238 -15.91 15.11 10.98
CA ARG A 238 -16.86 14.99 12.11
C ARG A 238 -18.26 14.45 11.78
N LEU A 239 -18.41 13.68 10.70
CA LEU A 239 -19.67 13.03 10.37
C LEU A 239 -19.46 11.56 10.00
N PRO A 240 -20.40 10.68 10.39
CA PRO A 240 -20.37 9.29 9.98
C PRO A 240 -20.88 9.19 8.54
N ARG A 241 -20.24 8.36 7.71
CA ARG A 241 -20.59 8.25 6.30
C ARG A 241 -20.24 6.88 5.72
N ILE A 242 -20.86 6.56 4.60
CA ILE A 242 -20.49 5.41 3.78
C ILE A 242 -19.74 5.93 2.55
N VAL A 243 -18.49 5.48 2.38
CA VAL A 243 -17.73 5.69 1.15
C VAL A 243 -18.04 4.53 0.21
N LYS A 244 -18.66 4.82 -0.93
CA LYS A 244 -19.06 3.84 -1.95
C LYS A 244 -18.13 3.96 -3.15
N ILE A 245 -17.27 2.96 -3.32
CA ILE A 245 -16.34 2.83 -4.43
C ILE A 245 -17.01 2.02 -5.56
N PRO A 246 -17.17 2.56 -6.77
CA PRO A 246 -17.68 1.80 -7.90
C PRO A 246 -16.65 0.78 -8.40
N LEU A 247 -17.05 -0.49 -8.49
CA LEU A 247 -16.19 -1.61 -8.89
C LEU A 247 -16.55 -2.24 -10.23
N LYS A 248 -17.70 -1.86 -10.78
CA LYS A 248 -18.21 -2.45 -12.02
C LYS A 248 -17.21 -2.27 -13.17
N ASP A 249 -17.00 -3.34 -13.93
CA ASP A 249 -16.15 -3.39 -15.14
C ASP A 249 -14.66 -3.03 -14.92
N LYS A 250 -14.18 -2.94 -13.66
CA LYS A 250 -12.78 -2.64 -13.34
C LYS A 250 -11.83 -3.85 -13.50
N PHE A 251 -12.36 -5.07 -13.54
CA PHE A 251 -11.60 -6.32 -13.66
C PHE A 251 -12.48 -7.48 -14.14
N SER A 252 -11.86 -8.56 -14.64
CA SER A 252 -12.55 -9.66 -15.34
C SER A 252 -12.36 -11.04 -14.68
N PHE A 253 -12.05 -11.09 -13.38
CA PHE A 253 -11.78 -12.33 -12.66
C PHE A 253 -12.55 -12.38 -11.34
N ARG A 254 -12.82 -13.58 -10.84
CA ARG A 254 -13.52 -13.75 -9.56
C ARG A 254 -12.63 -13.38 -8.37
N THR A 255 -13.21 -12.79 -7.33
CA THR A 255 -12.49 -12.41 -6.11
C THR A 255 -13.32 -12.60 -4.85
N ARG A 256 -12.62 -12.80 -3.75
CA ARG A 256 -13.14 -12.68 -2.38
C ARG A 256 -12.16 -11.94 -1.47
N PHE A 257 -11.14 -11.30 -2.05
CA PHE A 257 -10.06 -10.67 -1.30
C PHE A 257 -9.96 -9.21 -1.68
N ILE A 258 -9.97 -8.35 -0.68
CA ILE A 258 -9.82 -6.90 -0.85
C ILE A 258 -8.73 -6.43 0.07
N ARG A 259 -7.88 -5.53 -0.40
CA ARG A 259 -6.96 -4.79 0.45
C ARG A 259 -7.31 -3.32 0.40
N LEU A 260 -7.39 -2.72 1.58
CA LEU A 260 -7.56 -1.28 1.74
C LEU A 260 -6.28 -0.71 2.31
N GLU A 261 -5.81 0.40 1.74
CA GLU A 261 -4.71 1.18 2.27
C GLU A 261 -5.20 2.55 2.69
N PHE A 262 -4.63 3.07 3.77
CA PHE A 262 -5.07 4.29 4.41
C PHE A 262 -3.93 5.26 4.61
N ASP A 263 -4.21 6.54 4.36
CA ASP A 263 -3.37 7.66 4.77
C ASP A 263 -4.08 8.48 5.87
N HIS A 264 -3.64 8.31 7.11
CA HIS A 264 -4.16 9.03 8.26
C HIS A 264 -3.40 10.34 8.53
N SER A 265 -2.52 10.79 7.63
CA SER A 265 -1.60 11.90 7.85
C SER A 265 -2.22 13.25 8.18
N THR A 266 -3.42 13.49 7.68
CA THR A 266 -4.18 14.72 7.90
C THR A 266 -5.24 14.58 9.00
N ALA A 267 -5.44 13.37 9.52
CA ALA A 267 -6.45 13.12 10.53
C ALA A 267 -6.06 13.79 11.85
N SER A 268 -6.97 14.60 12.41
CA SER A 268 -6.74 15.26 13.71
C SER A 268 -6.68 14.26 14.88
N TYR A 269 -7.28 13.09 14.67
CA TYR A 269 -7.35 11.99 15.62
C TYR A 269 -7.52 10.66 14.86
N TYR A 270 -7.50 9.51 15.53
CA TYR A 270 -7.60 8.22 14.84
C TYR A 270 -8.94 8.07 14.10
N SER A 271 -8.88 7.39 12.96
CA SER A 271 -10.07 7.08 12.16
C SER A 271 -10.69 5.77 12.62
N GLU A 272 -12.02 5.71 12.58
CA GLU A 272 -12.80 4.50 12.89
C GLU A 272 -13.55 4.01 11.67
N ILE A 273 -13.47 2.68 11.47
CA ILE A 273 -14.24 1.95 10.48
C ILE A 273 -15.08 0.93 11.21
N ASP A 274 -16.39 0.99 11.01
CA ASP A 274 -17.37 0.04 11.56
C ASP A 274 -17.25 -1.29 10.83
N THR A 275 -17.53 -1.27 9.52
CA THR A 275 -17.43 -2.45 8.65
C THR A 275 -17.20 -2.04 7.19
N VAL A 276 -17.04 -3.04 6.32
CA VAL A 276 -17.10 -2.88 4.86
C VAL A 276 -18.11 -3.86 4.29
N ILE A 277 -18.78 -3.49 3.20
CA ILE A 277 -19.72 -4.38 2.51
C ILE A 277 -19.38 -4.41 1.03
N LEU A 278 -19.17 -5.62 0.52
CA LEU A 278 -18.95 -5.86 -0.90
C LEU A 278 -20.28 -6.25 -1.57
N TYR A 279 -20.66 -5.49 -2.58
CA TYR A 279 -21.84 -5.74 -3.41
C TYR A 279 -21.42 -6.32 -4.75
N GLY A 280 -22.12 -7.36 -5.18
CA GLY A 280 -21.84 -7.99 -6.47
C GLY A 280 -22.71 -9.20 -6.73
N LYS A 281 -22.32 -9.99 -7.73
CA LYS A 281 -22.99 -11.24 -8.08
C LYS A 281 -22.12 -12.43 -7.71
N ILE A 282 -22.75 -13.46 -7.13
CA ILE A 282 -22.11 -14.68 -6.64
C ILE A 282 -22.72 -15.87 -7.40
N LEU A 283 -21.89 -16.80 -7.83
CA LEU A 283 -22.38 -18.04 -8.44
C LEU A 283 -22.91 -18.99 -7.35
N PRO A 284 -24.08 -19.63 -7.55
CA PRO A 284 -24.50 -20.72 -6.67
C PRO A 284 -23.48 -21.86 -6.74
N THR A 285 -23.18 -22.46 -5.60
CA THR A 285 -22.02 -23.33 -5.28
C THR A 285 -21.84 -24.63 -6.10
N ASN A 286 -22.57 -24.83 -7.20
CA ASN A 286 -22.55 -26.07 -8.00
C ASN A 286 -22.13 -25.90 -9.47
N SER A 287 -21.69 -24.72 -9.93
CA SER A 287 -21.16 -24.56 -11.29
C SER A 287 -19.62 -24.60 -11.28
N ILE A 288 -19.05 -25.75 -11.64
CA ILE A 288 -17.62 -25.91 -11.92
C ILE A 288 -17.33 -25.12 -13.21
N PHE A 289 -16.49 -24.09 -13.12
CA PHE A 289 -15.87 -23.50 -14.29
C PHE A 289 -14.70 -24.40 -14.70
N ASN A 290 -14.80 -25.02 -15.88
CA ASN A 290 -13.63 -25.53 -16.58
C ASN A 290 -12.99 -24.33 -17.30
N GLU A 291 -11.88 -23.81 -16.78
CA GLU A 291 -11.02 -22.89 -17.51
C GLU A 291 -10.09 -23.71 -18.41
N GLU A 292 -10.54 -24.07 -19.61
CA GLU A 292 -9.62 -24.40 -20.70
C GLU A 292 -9.99 -23.68 -21.99
N ASP A 293 -8.92 -23.24 -22.66
CA ASP A 293 -8.78 -22.68 -24.00
C ASP A 293 -8.97 -21.17 -24.20
N ASN A 294 -7.85 -20.48 -24.45
CA ASN A 294 -7.60 -19.93 -25.79
C ASN A 294 -6.11 -19.67 -26.08
N LYS A 295 -5.62 -20.37 -27.11
CA LYS A 295 -4.33 -20.16 -27.79
C LYS A 295 -4.52 -19.23 -29.00
N SER A 296 -3.68 -18.20 -29.06
CA SER A 296 -2.79 -17.87 -30.19
C SER A 296 -3.17 -16.83 -31.28
N ILE A 297 -2.07 -16.21 -31.74
CA ILE A 297 -1.71 -15.68 -33.07
C ILE A 297 -1.85 -14.16 -33.37
N LEU A 298 -0.65 -13.64 -33.62
CA LEU A 298 -0.15 -12.42 -34.26
C LEU A 298 -0.92 -11.96 -35.51
N SER A 299 -1.19 -10.66 -35.61
CA SER A 299 -0.95 -9.91 -36.85
C SER A 299 -0.61 -8.46 -36.53
N SER A 300 0.50 -8.01 -37.10
CA SER A 300 1.09 -6.68 -36.95
C SER A 300 0.49 -5.72 -37.98
N SER A 301 0.11 -4.52 -37.55
CA SER A 301 -0.02 -3.36 -38.44
C SER A 301 0.66 -2.15 -37.82
N GLU A 302 1.59 -1.58 -38.58
CA GLU A 302 2.38 -0.40 -38.25
C GLU A 302 1.54 0.87 -38.42
N ILE A 303 1.58 1.77 -37.42
CA ILE A 303 1.11 3.14 -37.58
C ILE A 303 2.34 4.02 -37.79
N ILE A 304 2.42 4.62 -38.99
CA ILE A 304 3.38 5.66 -39.34
C ILE A 304 2.83 6.97 -38.76
N ILE A 305 3.55 7.55 -37.79
CA ILE A 305 3.31 8.93 -37.34
C ILE A 305 4.23 9.84 -38.18
N GLU A 306 3.64 10.66 -39.04
CA GLU A 306 4.34 11.78 -39.67
C GLU A 306 4.58 12.88 -38.64
N ASN A 307 5.84 13.11 -38.31
CA ASN A 307 6.28 14.26 -37.53
C ASN A 307 6.30 15.51 -38.43
N ARG A 308 5.45 16.50 -38.12
CA ARG A 308 5.71 17.90 -38.46
C ARG A 308 6.48 18.55 -37.32
N SER A 309 7.76 18.80 -37.51
CA SER A 309 8.59 19.60 -36.62
C SER A 309 8.65 21.04 -37.13
N GLU A 310 8.10 21.98 -36.38
CA GLU A 310 8.53 23.39 -36.44
C GLU A 310 9.68 23.57 -35.45
N GLU A 311 10.80 24.09 -35.95
CA GLU A 311 12.03 24.33 -35.20
C GLU A 311 11.85 25.45 -34.17
N ILE A 312 11.89 25.11 -32.88
CA ILE A 312 12.19 26.06 -31.81
C ILE A 312 13.69 25.92 -31.47
N ASN A 313 14.49 26.79 -32.09
CA ASN A 313 15.91 26.92 -31.82
C ASN A 313 16.15 27.62 -30.47
N SER A 314 16.28 26.82 -29.41
CA SER A 314 17.25 26.98 -28.30
C SER A 314 17.13 25.84 -27.27
N SER A 315 16.97 24.60 -27.75
CA SER A 315 16.85 23.42 -26.90
C SER A 315 18.15 23.17 -26.13
N MET A 316 18.17 23.47 -24.83
CA MET A 316 19.18 22.97 -23.91
C MET A 316 19.16 21.44 -23.96
N ASP A 317 20.24 20.83 -24.44
CA ASP A 317 20.38 19.38 -24.49
C ASP A 317 20.74 18.85 -23.10
N LEU A 318 19.81 18.11 -22.49
CA LEU A 318 19.96 17.52 -21.16
C LEU A 318 21.25 16.68 -21.05
N THR A 319 21.68 16.05 -22.13
CA THR A 319 22.88 15.19 -22.14
C THR A 319 24.20 15.95 -22.06
N LYS A 320 24.17 17.27 -22.26
CA LYS A 320 25.36 18.15 -22.14
C LYS A 320 25.56 18.68 -20.72
N LEU A 321 24.61 18.40 -19.81
CA LEU A 321 24.75 18.80 -18.41
C LEU A 321 25.86 17.99 -17.71
N PRO A 322 26.61 18.60 -16.78
CA PRO A 322 27.60 17.88 -15.97
C PRO A 322 26.99 16.72 -15.19
N PHE A 323 27.81 15.72 -14.85
CA PHE A 323 27.41 14.55 -14.06
C PHE A 323 26.62 14.94 -12.82
N ASP A 324 27.14 15.89 -12.03
CA ASP A 324 26.53 16.27 -10.75
C ASP A 324 25.15 16.91 -10.92
N ILE A 325 24.94 17.67 -12.00
CA ILE A 325 23.66 18.31 -12.28
C ILE A 325 22.62 17.26 -12.69
N LEU A 326 22.99 16.32 -13.57
CA LEU A 326 22.12 15.20 -13.94
C LEU A 326 21.82 14.32 -12.73
N PHE A 327 22.82 14.05 -11.90
CA PHE A 327 22.67 13.28 -10.70
C PHE A 327 21.65 13.92 -9.74
N ILE A 328 21.75 15.24 -9.52
CA ILE A 328 20.80 16.01 -8.71
C ILE A 328 19.41 15.97 -9.32
N ILE A 329 19.25 16.19 -10.63
CA ILE A 329 17.94 16.11 -11.31
C ILE A 329 17.32 14.72 -11.07
N CYS A 330 18.09 13.66 -11.29
CA CYS A 330 17.65 12.29 -11.07
C CYS A 330 17.33 11.99 -9.60
N SER A 331 17.95 12.69 -8.64
CA SER A 331 17.67 12.49 -7.21
C SER A 331 16.25 12.89 -6.79
N TYR A 332 15.58 13.77 -7.55
CA TYR A 332 14.19 14.18 -7.33
C TYR A 332 13.15 13.23 -7.93
N LEU A 333 13.57 12.21 -8.68
CA LEU A 333 12.66 11.27 -9.32
C LEU A 333 12.34 10.09 -8.38
N ASP A 334 11.09 9.64 -8.37
CA ASP A 334 10.74 8.38 -7.71
C ASP A 334 11.42 7.18 -8.41
N LEU A 335 11.47 6.01 -7.75
CA LEU A 335 12.16 4.83 -8.29
C LEU A 335 11.59 4.44 -9.67
N ARG A 336 10.27 4.51 -9.84
CA ARG A 336 9.60 4.21 -11.12
C ARG A 336 10.06 5.15 -12.24
N SER A 337 10.12 6.45 -11.97
CA SER A 337 10.51 7.48 -12.94
C SER A 337 12.00 7.37 -13.29
N LEU A 338 12.86 7.06 -12.31
CA LEU A 338 14.27 6.74 -12.57
C LEU A 338 14.43 5.59 -13.57
N VAL A 339 13.77 4.46 -13.31
CA VAL A 339 13.88 3.28 -14.17
C VAL A 339 13.34 3.57 -15.57
N ARG A 340 12.22 4.30 -15.67
CA ARG A 340 11.69 4.75 -16.97
C ARG A 340 12.68 5.67 -17.70
N LEU A 341 13.22 6.68 -17.02
CA LEU A 341 14.19 7.61 -17.61
C LEU A 341 15.46 6.90 -18.06
N SER A 342 15.91 5.89 -17.30
CA SER A 342 17.08 5.07 -17.63
C SER A 342 16.95 4.31 -18.96
N SER A 343 15.73 4.14 -19.46
CA SER A 343 15.46 3.43 -20.73
C SER A 343 15.53 4.34 -21.97
N THR A 344 15.73 5.64 -21.78
CA THR A 344 15.65 6.62 -22.87
C THR A 344 16.95 6.77 -23.66
N CYS A 345 18.11 6.82 -22.98
CA CYS A 345 19.42 6.89 -23.61
C CYS A 345 20.53 6.36 -22.68
N HIS A 346 21.70 6.04 -23.24
CA HIS A 346 22.82 5.47 -22.47
C HIS A 346 23.37 6.39 -21.37
N ILE A 347 23.38 7.71 -21.60
CA ILE A 347 23.86 8.67 -20.60
C ILE A 347 22.91 8.66 -19.39
N LEU A 348 21.61 8.82 -19.64
CA LEU A 348 20.59 8.80 -18.58
C LEU A 348 20.49 7.43 -17.93
N HIS A 349 20.72 6.34 -18.66
CA HIS A 349 20.83 4.99 -18.09
C HIS A 349 21.87 4.93 -16.98
N ASN A 350 23.10 5.33 -17.29
CA ASN A 350 24.21 5.29 -16.34
C ASN A 350 23.99 6.25 -15.16
N GLN A 351 23.36 7.40 -15.39
CA GLN A 351 23.06 8.39 -14.36
C GLN A 351 21.95 7.92 -13.41
N CYS A 352 20.83 7.47 -13.96
CA CYS A 352 19.66 7.03 -13.19
C CYS A 352 19.96 5.77 -12.39
N LEU A 353 20.79 4.88 -12.93
CA LEU A 353 21.12 3.60 -12.30
C LEU A 353 22.47 3.62 -11.55
N HIS A 354 23.03 4.81 -11.35
CA HIS A 354 24.25 4.98 -10.55
C HIS A 354 23.98 4.56 -9.09
N PRO A 355 24.86 3.79 -8.41
CA PRO A 355 24.59 3.28 -7.07
C PRO A 355 24.25 4.34 -6.01
N LEU A 356 24.80 5.56 -6.15
CA LEU A 356 24.48 6.67 -5.24
C LEU A 356 23.01 7.12 -5.33
N GLN A 357 22.30 6.83 -6.44
CA GLN A 357 20.85 7.06 -6.52
C GLN A 357 20.06 6.14 -5.58
N PHE A 358 20.65 5.02 -5.14
CA PHE A 358 19.97 4.02 -4.30
C PHE A 358 20.43 4.07 -2.84
N GLN A 359 21.04 5.17 -2.37
CA GLN A 359 21.40 5.33 -0.96
C GLN A 359 20.20 5.19 -0.02
N SER A 360 19.02 5.58 -0.51
CA SER A 360 17.74 5.31 0.15
C SER A 360 16.81 4.64 -0.81
N LEU A 361 16.45 3.41 -0.47
CA LEU A 361 15.65 2.53 -1.28
C LEU A 361 14.41 2.11 -0.51
N ASN A 362 13.32 2.82 -0.74
CA ASN A 362 12.01 2.45 -0.23
C ASN A 362 11.27 1.57 -1.23
N LEU A 363 11.17 0.27 -0.98
CA LEU A 363 10.42 -0.66 -1.85
C LEU A 363 8.99 -0.93 -1.35
N GLN A 364 8.58 -0.35 -0.23
CA GLN A 364 7.22 -0.47 0.29
C GLN A 364 6.13 -0.03 -0.71
N PRO A 365 6.27 1.06 -1.49
CA PRO A 365 5.26 1.42 -2.51
C PRO A 365 5.05 0.36 -3.60
N TYR A 366 6.01 -0.54 -3.73
CA TYR A 366 6.08 -1.57 -4.77
C TYR A 366 5.88 -2.97 -4.17
N TRP A 367 5.37 -3.07 -2.94
CA TRP A 367 5.33 -4.28 -2.11
C TRP A 367 4.78 -5.53 -2.82
N ASN A 368 3.77 -5.37 -3.69
CA ASN A 368 3.16 -6.48 -4.46
C ASN A 368 3.94 -6.84 -5.73
N GLY A 369 4.88 -6.00 -6.16
CA GLY A 369 5.71 -6.18 -7.36
C GLY A 369 7.17 -6.59 -7.10
N ILE A 370 7.62 -6.56 -5.84
CA ILE A 370 8.97 -7.01 -5.49
C ILE A 370 9.03 -8.54 -5.50
N THR A 371 9.82 -9.08 -6.44
CA THR A 371 10.01 -10.52 -6.64
C THR A 371 11.48 -10.90 -6.50
N ASN A 372 11.76 -12.19 -6.30
CA ASN A 372 13.14 -12.72 -6.32
C ASN A 372 13.85 -12.37 -7.64
N PHE A 373 13.12 -12.46 -8.75
CA PHE A 373 13.65 -12.10 -10.08
C PHE A 373 14.09 -10.64 -10.14
N ALA A 374 13.28 -9.71 -9.61
CA ALA A 374 13.64 -8.29 -9.57
C ALA A 374 14.86 -8.03 -8.67
N ILE A 375 14.98 -8.74 -7.55
CA ILE A 375 16.15 -8.67 -6.68
C ILE A 375 17.39 -9.11 -7.45
N GLU A 376 17.38 -10.33 -7.97
CA GLU A 376 18.53 -10.98 -8.60
C GLU A 376 19.02 -10.25 -9.86
N ASN A 377 18.12 -9.72 -10.67
CA ASN A 377 18.46 -9.14 -11.97
C ASN A 377 18.60 -7.62 -11.99
N PHE A 378 18.09 -6.92 -10.97
CA PHE A 378 18.14 -5.46 -10.92
C PHE A 378 18.82 -4.96 -9.64
N PHE A 379 18.22 -5.21 -8.47
CA PHE A 379 18.70 -4.59 -7.24
C PHE A 379 20.12 -5.01 -6.85
N LEU A 380 20.51 -6.27 -7.12
CA LEU A 380 21.89 -6.72 -6.86
C LEU A 380 22.95 -5.90 -7.62
N HIS A 381 22.62 -5.30 -8.76
CA HIS A 381 23.59 -4.56 -9.56
C HIS A 381 23.68 -3.06 -9.25
N HIS A 382 22.69 -2.52 -8.53
CA HIS A 382 22.53 -1.08 -8.35
C HIS A 382 22.56 -0.63 -6.88
N CYS A 383 22.36 -1.54 -5.93
CA CYS A 383 22.11 -1.19 -4.52
C CYS A 383 23.34 -1.26 -3.60
N THR A 384 24.57 -1.25 -4.14
CA THR A 384 25.82 -1.39 -3.34
C THR A 384 26.04 -0.26 -2.32
N GLN A 385 25.48 0.93 -2.58
CA GLN A 385 25.60 2.11 -1.71
C GLN A 385 24.35 2.34 -0.84
N THR A 386 23.44 1.37 -0.76
CA THR A 386 22.20 1.50 0.01
C THR A 386 22.49 1.62 1.50
N ARG A 387 21.97 2.68 2.12
CA ARG A 387 22.05 2.97 3.55
C ARG A 387 20.72 2.77 4.26
N TYR A 388 19.63 3.10 3.58
CA TYR A 388 18.26 2.83 3.99
C TYR A 388 17.62 1.84 3.02
N LEU A 389 17.13 0.72 3.53
CA LEU A 389 16.36 -0.26 2.76
C LEU A 389 15.03 -0.54 3.46
N SER A 390 13.93 -0.34 2.75
CA SER A 390 12.60 -0.78 3.18
C SER A 390 12.09 -1.87 2.25
N LEU A 391 11.78 -3.03 2.83
CA LEU A 391 11.05 -4.13 2.20
C LEU A 391 9.69 -4.32 2.88
N ALA A 392 9.22 -3.32 3.63
CA ALA A 392 7.96 -3.39 4.36
C ALA A 392 6.81 -3.81 3.43
N TRP A 393 5.90 -4.62 3.97
CA TRP A 393 4.70 -5.16 3.31
C TRP A 393 4.97 -6.12 2.15
N THR A 394 6.23 -6.42 1.82
CA THR A 394 6.53 -7.44 0.81
C THR A 394 6.03 -8.81 1.29
N ARG A 395 5.47 -9.59 0.35
CA ARG A 395 4.75 -10.82 0.70
C ARG A 395 5.60 -12.08 0.70
N SER A 396 6.60 -12.14 -0.18
CA SER A 396 7.48 -13.31 -0.27
C SER A 396 8.78 -12.96 -0.97
N ILE A 397 9.88 -13.01 -0.22
CA ILE A 397 11.24 -12.97 -0.74
C ILE A 397 11.93 -14.22 -0.24
N GLN A 398 12.51 -14.99 -1.14
CA GLN A 398 13.28 -16.18 -0.79
C GLN A 398 14.52 -15.80 0.01
N CYS A 399 14.84 -16.65 0.99
CA CYS A 399 15.98 -16.46 1.89
C CYS A 399 17.31 -16.28 1.14
N SER A 400 17.50 -16.97 0.01
CA SER A 400 18.66 -16.81 -0.88
C SER A 400 18.76 -15.41 -1.48
N ALA A 401 17.68 -14.92 -2.10
CA ALA A 401 17.62 -13.59 -2.70
C ALA A 401 17.78 -12.48 -1.64
N PHE A 402 17.15 -12.65 -0.47
CA PHE A 402 17.30 -11.74 0.66
C PHE A 402 18.75 -11.66 1.15
N ASN A 403 19.43 -12.80 1.31
CA ASN A 403 20.83 -12.87 1.69
C ASN A 403 21.73 -12.19 0.65
N GLN A 404 21.51 -12.44 -0.64
CA GLN A 404 22.28 -11.78 -1.70
C GLN A 404 22.11 -10.26 -1.67
N LEU A 405 20.88 -9.78 -1.49
CA LEU A 405 20.58 -8.35 -1.41
C LEU A 405 21.30 -7.69 -0.22
N LEU A 406 21.17 -8.24 0.98
CA LEU A 406 21.81 -7.67 2.17
C LEU A 406 23.34 -7.78 2.14
N ASN A 407 23.90 -8.83 1.53
CA ASN A 407 25.36 -8.91 1.37
C ASN A 407 25.91 -7.77 0.52
N ILE A 408 25.18 -7.33 -0.51
CA ILE A 408 25.62 -6.27 -1.43
C ILE A 408 25.64 -4.89 -0.76
N CYS A 409 24.73 -4.61 0.18
CA CYS A 409 24.69 -3.34 0.92
C CYS A 409 25.24 -3.44 2.36
N SER A 410 25.75 -4.61 2.77
CA SER A 410 26.21 -4.95 4.13
C SER A 410 27.05 -3.88 4.83
N PHE A 411 28.03 -3.30 4.14
CA PHE A 411 28.94 -2.30 4.71
C PHE A 411 28.32 -0.92 4.93
N ASN A 412 27.25 -0.59 4.19
CA ASN A 412 26.66 0.74 4.14
C ASN A 412 25.30 0.82 4.84
N ILE A 413 24.61 -0.30 5.02
CA ILE A 413 23.27 -0.32 5.58
C ILE A 413 23.26 0.16 7.03
N VAL A 414 22.46 1.19 7.29
CA VAL A 414 22.27 1.83 8.60
C VAL A 414 20.84 1.58 9.08
N GLN A 415 19.87 1.57 8.17
CA GLN A 415 18.46 1.38 8.48
C GLN A 415 17.84 0.30 7.61
N LEU A 416 17.14 -0.63 8.26
CA LEU A 416 16.40 -1.71 7.63
C LEU A 416 14.96 -1.73 8.14
N ASN A 417 14.00 -1.59 7.22
CA ASN A 417 12.58 -1.68 7.51
C ASN A 417 11.97 -2.94 6.88
N LEU A 418 11.48 -3.84 7.72
CA LEU A 418 10.84 -5.11 7.36
C LEU A 418 9.45 -5.24 7.97
N ALA A 419 8.79 -4.11 8.24
CA ALA A 419 7.46 -4.11 8.84
C ALA A 419 6.47 -4.95 8.02
N CYS A 420 5.66 -5.76 8.71
CA CYS A 420 4.62 -6.62 8.16
C CYS A 420 5.15 -7.67 7.14
N CYS A 421 6.42 -8.05 7.20
CA CYS A 421 6.96 -9.13 6.37
C CYS A 421 6.69 -10.50 7.01
N GLN A 422 5.55 -11.13 6.68
CA GLN A 422 5.13 -12.40 7.30
C GLN A 422 5.95 -13.63 6.87
N TYR A 423 6.80 -13.52 5.85
CA TYR A 423 7.68 -14.60 5.39
C TYR A 423 8.96 -14.74 6.22
N LEU A 424 9.21 -13.84 7.17
CA LEU A 424 10.42 -13.88 8.01
C LEU A 424 10.39 -15.06 8.99
N ASN A 425 11.57 -15.61 9.25
CA ASN A 425 11.86 -16.63 10.25
C ASN A 425 13.29 -16.43 10.80
N GLY A 426 13.72 -17.24 11.76
CA GLY A 426 15.04 -17.10 12.39
C GLY A 426 16.25 -17.14 11.43
N GLN A 427 16.13 -17.71 10.23
CA GLN A 427 17.21 -17.65 9.23
C GLN A 427 17.40 -16.24 8.67
N TYR A 428 16.31 -15.51 8.41
CA TYR A 428 16.39 -14.11 7.98
C TYR A 428 17.01 -13.24 9.05
N ILE A 429 16.67 -13.46 10.32
CA ILE A 429 17.27 -12.74 11.45
C ILE A 429 18.78 -13.00 11.54
N LYS A 430 19.22 -14.25 11.35
CA LYS A 430 20.66 -14.58 11.28
C LYS A 430 21.34 -13.86 10.11
N ILE A 431 20.71 -13.79 8.94
CA ILE A 431 21.26 -13.05 7.80
C ILE A 431 21.41 -11.58 8.15
N ILE A 432 20.41 -10.94 8.76
CA ILE A 432 20.49 -9.53 9.16
C ILE A 432 21.70 -9.30 10.07
N VAL A 433 21.87 -10.14 11.10
CA VAL A 433 22.99 -10.04 12.05
C VAL A 433 24.34 -10.27 11.38
N ASN A 434 24.43 -11.21 10.43
CA ASN A 434 25.67 -11.54 9.74
C ASN A 434 26.07 -10.48 8.69
N CYS A 435 25.09 -9.89 8.00
CA CYS A 435 25.33 -8.95 6.91
C CYS A 435 25.35 -7.50 7.38
N CYS A 436 24.52 -7.12 8.35
CA CYS A 436 24.25 -5.71 8.69
C CYS A 436 24.88 -5.34 10.05
N THR A 437 26.21 -5.44 10.17
CA THR A 437 26.90 -5.28 11.46
C THR A 437 26.84 -3.86 12.04
N ASN A 438 26.69 -2.84 11.17
CA ASN A 438 26.61 -1.42 11.53
C ASN A 438 25.18 -0.88 11.58
N ILE A 439 24.16 -1.76 11.60
CA ILE A 439 22.77 -1.34 11.61
C ILE A 439 22.46 -0.53 12.89
N GLU A 440 21.87 0.65 12.71
CA GLU A 440 21.44 1.54 13.79
C GLU A 440 19.92 1.47 14.00
N ILE A 441 19.15 1.21 12.94
CA ILE A 441 17.69 1.27 12.99
C ILE A 441 17.11 0.01 12.36
N LEU A 442 16.39 -0.76 13.16
CA LEU A 442 15.74 -1.99 12.72
C LEU A 442 14.24 -1.92 13.03
N ASN A 443 13.43 -2.08 11.99
CA ASN A 443 11.98 -2.20 12.12
C ASN A 443 11.52 -3.61 11.71
N LEU A 444 10.96 -4.35 12.67
CA LEU A 444 10.36 -5.68 12.56
C LEU A 444 8.89 -5.66 13.04
N GLU A 445 8.24 -4.49 12.94
CA GLU A 445 6.85 -4.31 13.32
C GLU A 445 5.93 -5.33 12.66
N ASN A 446 5.02 -5.90 13.45
CA ASN A 446 3.98 -6.83 13.03
C ASN A 446 4.51 -8.05 12.25
N CYS A 447 5.74 -8.49 12.52
CA CYS A 447 6.29 -9.76 12.02
C CYS A 447 5.86 -10.94 12.91
N ILE A 448 4.57 -11.29 12.89
CA ILE A 448 3.96 -12.27 13.80
C ILE A 448 4.41 -13.72 13.55
N SER A 449 5.02 -13.99 12.39
CA SER A 449 5.61 -15.29 12.05
C SER A 449 6.82 -15.65 12.91
N LEU A 450 7.55 -14.64 13.39
CA LEU A 450 8.74 -14.81 14.24
C LEU A 450 8.32 -15.21 15.66
N ASN A 451 8.97 -16.23 16.21
CA ASN A 451 8.83 -16.63 17.60
C ASN A 451 9.98 -16.06 18.46
N ASN A 452 9.88 -16.17 19.78
CA ASN A 452 10.89 -15.63 20.70
C ASN A 452 12.33 -16.12 20.43
N LEU A 453 12.51 -17.38 20.01
CA LEU A 453 13.84 -17.95 19.74
C LEU A 453 14.48 -17.36 18.49
N ASP A 454 13.66 -16.96 17.51
CA ASP A 454 14.13 -16.35 16.27
C ASP A 454 14.83 -15.00 16.52
N PHE A 455 14.50 -14.31 17.61
CA PHE A 455 15.09 -13.01 17.98
C PHE A 455 16.42 -13.12 18.72
N ILE A 456 16.79 -14.30 19.24
CA ILE A 456 18.04 -14.50 20.00
C ILE A 456 19.30 -13.96 19.28
N PRO A 457 19.48 -14.15 17.96
CA PRO A 457 20.65 -13.64 17.25
C PRO A 457 20.78 -12.11 17.29
N LEU A 458 19.69 -11.37 17.46
CA LEU A 458 19.74 -9.89 17.47
C LEU A 458 20.61 -9.32 18.60
N LYS A 459 20.87 -10.11 19.66
CA LYS A 459 21.80 -9.70 20.72
C LYS A 459 23.22 -9.39 20.21
N TYR A 460 23.60 -9.88 19.03
CA TYR A 460 24.94 -9.64 18.47
C TYR A 460 25.05 -8.30 17.72
N LEU A 461 23.96 -7.55 17.57
CA LEU A 461 23.99 -6.18 17.09
C LEU A 461 24.46 -5.25 18.22
N ASN A 462 25.39 -4.33 17.93
CA ASN A 462 26.06 -3.51 18.96
C ASN A 462 25.96 -1.99 18.72
N HIS A 463 25.29 -1.57 17.65
CA HIS A 463 25.17 -0.16 17.25
C HIS A 463 23.71 0.30 17.14
N LEU A 464 22.77 -0.48 17.67
CA LEU A 464 21.36 -0.24 17.52
C LEU A 464 20.92 0.98 18.35
N ARG A 465 20.37 1.97 17.66
CA ARG A 465 19.79 3.20 18.22
C ARG A 465 18.27 3.14 18.28
N SER A 466 17.64 2.42 17.35
CA SER A 466 16.18 2.29 17.32
C SER A 466 15.76 0.87 16.97
N LEU A 467 14.87 0.31 17.79
CA LEU A 467 14.26 -0.99 17.55
C LEU A 467 12.73 -0.88 17.58
N ASN A 468 12.08 -1.26 16.49
CA ASN A 468 10.62 -1.45 16.48
C ASN A 468 10.30 -2.94 16.33
N ILE A 469 9.67 -3.50 17.36
CA ILE A 469 9.27 -4.90 17.48
C ILE A 469 7.83 -4.99 17.99
N TYR A 470 7.03 -3.95 17.76
CA TYR A 470 5.61 -3.96 18.06
C TYR A 470 4.92 -5.14 17.35
N ARG A 471 3.96 -5.78 18.01
CA ARG A 471 3.24 -6.97 17.51
C ARG A 471 4.16 -8.09 17.06
N THR A 472 5.17 -8.38 17.88
CA THR A 472 6.02 -9.57 17.73
C THR A 472 5.95 -10.43 18.99
N LYS A 473 6.39 -11.69 18.89
CA LYS A 473 6.37 -12.66 20.00
C LYS A 473 7.67 -12.67 20.81
N ILE A 474 8.46 -11.60 20.75
CA ILE A 474 9.67 -11.46 21.55
C ILE A 474 9.31 -11.26 23.01
N ASP A 475 10.01 -11.95 23.92
CA ASP A 475 9.85 -11.74 25.36
C ASP A 475 11.02 -10.95 25.97
N TYR A 476 10.84 -10.52 27.21
CA TYR A 476 11.87 -9.75 27.91
C TYR A 476 13.19 -10.52 28.09
N ARG A 477 13.19 -11.87 28.12
CA ARG A 477 14.40 -12.68 28.32
C ARG A 477 15.31 -12.61 27.11
N THR A 478 14.74 -12.53 25.91
CA THR A 478 15.47 -12.32 24.67
C THR A 478 15.81 -10.84 24.44
N LEU A 479 14.91 -9.94 24.84
CA LEU A 479 15.08 -8.51 24.64
C LEU A 479 16.17 -7.90 25.55
N LEU A 480 16.26 -8.31 26.82
CA LEU A 480 17.20 -7.72 27.79
C LEU A 480 18.67 -7.82 27.35
N PRO A 481 19.20 -8.97 26.88
CA PRO A 481 20.57 -9.05 26.36
C PRO A 481 20.84 -8.13 25.17
N LEU A 482 19.85 -7.94 24.30
CA LEU A 482 19.95 -7.01 23.17
C LEU A 482 20.05 -5.56 23.68
N ILE A 483 19.19 -5.18 24.63
CA ILE A 483 19.21 -3.84 25.22
C ILE A 483 20.54 -3.58 25.93
N ASP A 484 21.02 -4.52 26.75
CA ASP A 484 22.27 -4.34 27.51
C ASP A 484 23.49 -4.16 26.58
N ASN A 485 23.54 -4.89 25.47
CA ASN A 485 24.60 -4.73 24.47
C ASN A 485 24.55 -3.39 23.73
N ASN A 486 23.38 -2.75 23.65
CA ASN A 486 23.18 -1.48 22.95
C ASN A 486 22.94 -0.29 23.88
N LYS A 487 23.09 -0.44 25.20
CA LYS A 487 22.69 0.55 26.22
C LYS A 487 23.28 1.95 26.08
N ASN A 488 24.44 2.08 25.41
CA ASN A 488 25.10 3.36 25.18
C ASN A 488 24.59 4.10 23.93
N HIS A 489 23.89 3.39 23.04
CA HIS A 489 23.43 3.91 21.75
C HIS A 489 21.92 3.94 21.61
N LEU A 490 21.21 3.08 22.34
CA LEU A 490 19.78 2.88 22.20
C LEU A 490 18.99 4.12 22.64
N GLU A 491 18.26 4.70 21.71
CA GLU A 491 17.46 5.92 21.89
C GLU A 491 15.97 5.61 21.91
N ASN A 492 15.51 4.69 21.03
CA ASN A 492 14.10 4.40 20.82
C ASN A 492 13.82 2.90 20.83
N ILE A 493 12.78 2.50 21.56
CA ILE A 493 12.25 1.12 21.51
C ILE A 493 10.73 1.20 21.41
N ASN A 494 10.17 0.58 20.39
CA ASN A 494 8.71 0.41 20.23
C ASN A 494 8.34 -1.05 20.51
N LEU A 495 7.52 -1.25 21.55
CA LEU A 495 7.07 -2.54 22.06
C LEU A 495 5.54 -2.58 22.04
N GLU A 496 4.95 -3.77 21.94
CA GLU A 496 3.56 -3.97 22.36
C GLU A 496 3.52 -4.06 23.89
N ALA A 497 2.40 -3.66 24.51
CA ALA A 497 2.22 -3.87 25.94
C ALA A 497 2.29 -5.38 26.24
N PHE A 498 3.27 -5.80 27.04
CA PHE A 498 3.33 -7.17 27.55
C PHE A 498 2.13 -7.36 28.49
N ALA A 499 1.20 -8.25 28.12
CA ALA A 499 0.16 -8.72 29.02
C ALA A 499 0.74 -9.67 30.07
#